data_AF-A0A0D2C3L8-F1
#
_entry.id   AF-A0A0D2C3L8-F1
#
_cell.length_a   1.000
_cell.length_b   1.000
_cell.length_c   1.000
_cell.angle_alpha   90.00
_cell.angle_beta   90.00
_cell.angle_gamma   90.00
#
_symmetry.space_group_name_H-M   'P 1'
#
loop_
_entity.id
_entity.type
_entity.pdbx_description
1 polymer ?
#
loop_
_entity_poly.entity_id
_entity_poly.type
_entity_poly.pdbx_seq_one_letter_code
_entity_poly.pdbx_strand_id
1 'polypeptide(L)'
;MSSFYAPPVTDPAGIDVRTNAVYAVGRLREKFPERISASDLITFVLPVQRRDETTVQHFLAVLNANSKVTYDKETDSFLFKPEHNITDADSLLQFLQKQETAMGIQVSKLKDGWADVADAIDKLEAEHRLLVTRNKKDHHPRMVWIDDPTLHAPLDQEFKDLWNQIPLPSVEDTIKELRKMNHKSTGEPARTDLTAKPKKEKRKVRRGQKITNVHMQGLFRDYSEKKPEIKK
;
A
#
# COMPACT_ATOMS: atom_id res chain seq x y z
N MET A 1 21.72 -24.33 59.75
CA MET A 1 20.87 -23.33 59.06
C MET A 1 21.76 -22.20 58.58
N SER A 2 21.95 -22.06 57.27
CA SER A 2 22.32 -20.78 56.61
C SER A 2 22.51 -21.06 55.13
N SER A 3 21.40 -21.17 54.39
CA SER A 3 21.46 -21.07 52.93
C SER A 3 21.80 -19.62 52.61
N PHE A 4 22.95 -19.41 51.97
CA PHE A 4 23.36 -18.12 51.44
C PHE A 4 22.34 -17.70 50.38
N TYR A 5 21.38 -16.86 50.78
CA TYR A 5 20.49 -16.18 49.85
C TYR A 5 21.26 -14.96 49.33
N ALA A 6 21.99 -15.15 48.22
CA ALA A 6 22.53 -14.03 47.47
C ALA A 6 21.34 -13.24 46.89
N PRO A 7 21.24 -11.93 47.10
CA PRO A 7 20.21 -11.14 46.45
C PRO A 7 20.40 -11.23 44.92
N PRO A 8 19.32 -11.26 44.12
CA PRO A 8 19.46 -11.15 42.68
C PRO A 8 20.14 -9.81 42.42
N VAL A 9 21.33 -9.85 41.82
CA VAL A 9 22.05 -8.66 41.37
C VAL A 9 21.23 -8.05 40.22
N THR A 10 20.23 -7.25 40.58
CA THR A 10 19.58 -6.29 39.70
C THR A 10 20.49 -5.08 39.57
N ASP A 11 21.75 -5.29 39.19
CA ASP A 11 22.59 -4.20 38.75
C ASP A 11 22.40 -4.10 37.24
N PRO A 12 21.75 -3.04 36.73
CA PRO A 12 21.40 -2.92 35.32
C PRO A 12 22.63 -2.73 34.42
N ALA A 13 23.83 -2.52 34.97
CA ALA A 13 25.05 -2.35 34.20
C ALA A 13 25.65 -3.69 33.79
N GLY A 14 25.61 -4.00 32.49
CA GLY A 14 26.34 -5.12 31.93
C GLY A 14 27.85 -4.92 32.02
N ILE A 15 28.61 -6.02 32.01
CA ILE A 15 30.08 -5.96 31.91
C ILE A 15 30.50 -5.37 30.55
N ASP A 16 29.68 -5.59 29.52
CA ASP A 16 29.94 -5.14 28.15
C ASP A 16 29.43 -3.72 27.87
N VAL A 17 30.29 -2.92 27.23
CA VAL A 17 29.99 -1.55 26.79
C VAL A 17 28.78 -1.49 25.85
N ARG A 18 28.56 -2.54 25.05
CA ARG A 18 27.39 -2.63 24.14
C ARG A 18 26.09 -2.81 24.90
N THR A 19 26.07 -3.63 25.94
CA THR A 19 24.89 -3.84 26.78
C THR A 19 24.55 -2.55 27.51
N ASN A 20 25.57 -1.86 28.02
CA ASN A 20 25.47 -0.54 28.61
C ASN A 20 24.89 0.50 27.63
N ALA A 21 25.30 0.47 26.37
CA ALA A 21 24.72 1.34 25.34
C ALA A 21 23.22 1.06 25.10
N VAL A 22 22.78 -0.21 25.17
CA VAL A 22 21.35 -0.55 25.06
C VAL A 22 20.56 -0.01 26.25
N TYR A 23 21.09 -0.12 27.47
CA TYR A 23 20.45 0.46 28.66
C TYR A 23 20.39 1.98 28.61
N ALA A 24 21.45 2.63 28.12
CA ALA A 24 21.46 4.07 27.89
C ALA A 24 20.37 4.51 26.89
N VAL A 25 20.22 3.78 25.78
CA VAL A 25 19.17 4.02 24.78
C VAL A 25 17.78 3.77 25.37
N GLY A 26 17.60 2.74 26.20
CA GLY A 26 16.35 2.49 26.92
C GLY A 26 15.98 3.66 27.84
N ARG A 27 16.95 4.19 28.58
CA ARG A 27 16.75 5.36 29.45
C ARG A 27 16.40 6.62 28.66
N LEU A 28 17.08 6.84 27.54
CA LEU A 28 16.78 7.94 26.61
C LEU A 28 15.38 7.81 25.99
N ARG A 29 14.91 6.58 25.75
CA ARG A 29 13.55 6.32 25.25
C ARG A 29 12.50 6.63 26.31
N GLU A 30 12.69 6.22 27.55
CA GLU A 30 11.74 6.49 28.65
C GLU A 30 11.58 7.98 28.95
N LYS A 31 12.66 8.74 28.79
CA LYS A 31 12.71 10.18 29.08
C LYS A 31 12.43 11.06 27.87
N PHE A 32 12.15 10.49 26.70
CA PHE A 32 11.78 11.27 25.53
C PHE A 32 10.50 12.09 25.83
N PRO A 33 10.48 13.41 25.56
CA PRO A 33 11.39 14.21 24.73
C PRO A 33 12.52 14.98 25.47
N GLU A 34 12.79 14.70 26.75
CA GLU A 34 13.84 15.38 27.52
C GLU A 34 15.25 15.01 27.05
N ARG A 35 16.14 16.01 27.01
CA ARG A 35 17.57 15.82 26.72
C ARG A 35 18.28 15.38 27.99
N ILE A 36 19.14 14.37 27.90
CA ILE A 36 19.94 13.89 29.03
C ILE A 36 21.41 14.23 28.77
N SER A 37 22.09 14.80 29.77
CA SER A 37 23.53 15.09 29.66
C SER A 37 24.36 13.80 29.62
N ALA A 38 25.51 13.86 28.93
CA ALA A 38 26.45 12.75 28.88
C ALA A 38 26.87 12.28 30.29
N SER A 39 27.07 13.22 31.21
CA SER A 39 27.46 12.96 32.60
C SER A 39 26.41 12.17 33.40
N ASP A 40 25.13 12.45 33.18
CA ASP A 40 24.02 11.75 33.86
C ASP A 40 23.86 10.33 33.30
N LEU A 41 23.96 10.17 31.97
CA LEU A 41 23.97 8.84 31.34
C LEU A 41 25.16 7.98 31.80
N ILE A 42 26.36 8.56 31.87
CA ILE A 42 27.55 7.86 32.38
C ILE A 42 27.34 7.45 33.84
N THR A 43 26.71 8.31 34.65
CA THR A 43 26.44 8.01 36.05
C THR A 43 25.45 6.88 36.24
N PHE A 44 24.43 6.82 35.40
CA PHE A 44 23.40 5.78 35.44
C PHE A 44 23.91 4.42 34.91
N VAL A 45 24.73 4.44 33.86
CA VAL A 45 25.07 3.22 33.10
C VAL A 45 26.39 2.59 33.53
N LEU A 46 27.36 3.41 33.97
CA LEU A 46 28.69 2.92 34.36
C LEU A 46 28.83 2.91 35.89
N PRO A 47 29.07 1.73 36.50
CA PRO A 47 29.43 1.63 37.91
C PRO A 47 30.66 2.48 38.20
N VAL A 48 30.69 3.10 39.39
CA VAL A 48 31.75 4.04 39.82
C VAL A 48 33.15 3.45 39.65
N GLN A 49 33.29 2.13 39.78
CA GLN A 49 34.52 1.36 39.70
C GLN A 49 35.07 1.17 38.28
N ARG A 50 34.33 1.51 37.22
CA ARG A 50 34.72 1.29 35.81
C ARG A 50 34.66 2.55 34.95
N ARG A 51 34.68 3.72 35.57
CA ARG A 51 34.75 5.02 34.89
C ARG A 51 36.18 5.31 34.42
N ASP A 52 36.75 4.42 33.62
CA ASP A 52 38.02 4.68 32.95
C ASP A 52 37.75 5.54 31.70
N GLU A 53 38.64 6.50 31.42
CA GLU A 53 38.49 7.41 30.27
C GLU A 53 38.36 6.65 28.94
N THR A 54 39.07 5.53 28.80
CA THR A 54 39.03 4.66 27.61
C THR A 54 37.66 4.00 27.44
N THR A 55 37.07 3.52 28.53
CA THR A 55 35.76 2.86 28.55
C THR A 55 34.65 3.85 28.24
N VAL A 56 34.75 5.07 28.80
CA VAL A 56 33.82 6.17 28.52
C VAL A 56 33.90 6.61 27.06
N GLN A 57 35.10 6.81 26.51
CA GLN A 57 35.28 7.15 25.10
C GLN A 57 34.72 6.08 24.17
N HIS A 58 34.98 4.80 24.48
CA HIS A 58 34.43 3.70 23.70
C HIS A 58 32.89 3.64 23.76
N PHE A 59 32.32 3.89 24.94
CA PHE A 59 30.87 3.97 25.13
C PHE A 59 30.24 5.12 24.32
N LEU A 60 30.82 6.33 24.37
CA LEU A 60 30.35 7.47 23.60
C LEU A 60 30.48 7.23 22.09
N ALA A 61 31.54 6.57 21.64
CA ALA A 61 31.70 6.18 20.23
C ALA A 61 30.61 5.19 19.79
N VAL A 62 30.27 4.20 20.63
CA VAL A 62 29.19 3.24 20.35
C VAL A 62 27.82 3.91 20.36
N LEU A 63 27.57 4.87 21.26
CA LEU A 63 26.33 5.65 21.27
C LEU A 63 26.20 6.54 20.03
N ASN A 64 27.28 7.24 19.64
CA ASN A 64 27.29 8.07 18.45
C ASN A 64 27.15 7.28 17.15
N ALA A 65 27.60 6.02 17.13
CA ALA A 65 27.39 5.12 16.01
C ALA A 65 25.93 4.64 15.86
N ASN A 66 25.10 4.78 16.91
CA ASN A 66 23.72 4.33 16.89
C ASN A 66 22.79 5.35 16.20
N SER A 67 22.10 4.92 15.14
CA SER A 67 21.15 5.77 14.40
C SER A 67 19.95 6.25 15.21
N LYS A 68 19.69 5.65 16.38
CA LYS A 68 18.60 6.02 17.29
C LYS A 68 18.98 7.09 18.32
N VAL A 69 20.21 7.60 18.30
CA VAL A 69 20.67 8.64 19.23
C VAL A 69 21.21 9.82 18.44
N THR A 70 20.82 11.02 18.84
CA THR A 70 21.38 12.26 18.31
C THR A 70 22.22 12.90 19.40
N TYR A 71 23.48 13.18 19.09
CA TYR A 71 24.41 13.84 20.00
C TYR A 71 24.53 15.32 19.63
N ASP A 72 24.26 16.18 20.61
CA ASP A 72 24.43 17.61 20.49
C ASP A 72 25.79 18.02 21.08
N LYS A 73 26.69 18.51 20.23
CA LYS A 73 28.07 18.88 20.62
C LYS A 73 28.12 20.13 21.49
N GLU A 74 27.11 21.00 21.41
CA GLU A 74 27.11 22.27 22.13
C GLU A 74 26.67 22.10 23.59
N THR A 75 25.76 21.17 23.84
CA THR A 75 25.17 20.93 25.16
C THR A 75 25.64 19.64 25.81
N ASP A 76 26.57 18.90 25.17
CA ASP A 76 27.06 17.58 25.58
C ASP A 76 25.90 16.66 26.03
N SER A 77 24.83 16.68 25.24
CA SER A 77 23.56 16.06 25.56
C SER A 77 23.14 15.09 24.48
N PHE A 78 22.52 14.00 24.91
CA PHE A 78 21.98 12.97 24.05
C PHE A 78 20.46 13.07 24.00
N LEU A 79 19.92 12.97 22.79
CA LEU A 79 18.49 12.92 22.53
C LEU A 79 18.16 11.61 21.80
N PHE A 80 17.11 10.92 22.25
CA PHE A 80 16.59 9.77 21.51
C PHE A 80 15.96 10.26 20.20
N LYS A 81 16.31 9.59 19.09
CA LYS A 81 15.74 9.84 17.77
C LYS A 81 14.83 8.66 17.40
N PRO A 82 13.50 8.81 17.53
CA PRO A 82 12.57 7.86 16.97
C PRO A 82 12.76 7.73 15.45
N GLU A 83 12.50 6.55 14.87
CA GLU A 83 12.59 6.34 13.41
C GLU A 83 11.70 7.33 12.63
N HIS A 84 10.57 7.69 13.21
CA HIS A 84 9.71 8.76 12.75
C HIS A 84 9.52 9.74 13.92
N ASN A 85 10.05 10.95 13.82
CA ASN A 85 9.90 12.00 14.83
C ASN A 85 8.47 12.58 14.82
N ILE A 86 7.49 11.70 14.99
CA ILE A 86 6.06 12.01 14.96
C ILE A 86 5.60 11.97 16.40
N THR A 87 5.38 13.15 16.97
CA THR A 87 4.91 13.33 18.35
C THR A 87 3.41 13.61 18.42
N ASP A 88 2.81 14.01 17.30
CA ASP A 88 1.41 14.44 17.22
C ASP A 88 0.63 13.78 16.07
N ALA A 89 -0.69 13.77 16.22
CA ALA A 89 -1.66 13.34 15.23
C ALA A 89 -1.52 14.09 13.90
N ASP A 90 -1.39 15.42 13.96
CA ASP A 90 -1.25 16.25 12.77
C ASP A 90 0.10 16.03 12.08
N SER A 91 1.15 15.79 12.86
CA SER A 91 2.48 15.43 12.34
C SER A 91 2.43 14.09 11.61
N LEU A 92 1.63 13.13 12.09
CA LEU A 92 1.42 11.85 11.41
C LEU A 92 0.73 12.04 10.06
N LEU A 93 -0.34 12.83 10.02
CA LEU A 93 -1.07 13.13 8.78
C LEU A 93 -0.18 13.85 7.77
N GLN A 94 0.57 14.86 8.21
CA GLN A 94 1.49 15.59 7.33
C GLN A 94 2.61 14.68 6.80
N PHE A 95 3.12 13.77 7.63
CA PHE A 95 4.13 12.81 7.21
C PHE A 95 3.57 11.85 6.17
N LEU A 96 2.37 11.30 6.39
CA LEU A 96 1.69 10.42 5.44
C LEU A 96 1.35 11.11 4.12
N GLN A 97 0.92 12.38 4.16
CA GLN A 97 0.65 13.19 2.96
C GLN A 97 1.92 13.49 2.15
N LYS A 98 3.05 13.72 2.84
CA LYS A 98 4.33 14.02 2.20
C LYS A 98 4.94 12.80 1.52
N GLN A 99 4.59 11.58 1.93
CA GLN A 99 5.11 10.37 1.30
C GLN A 99 4.50 10.19 -0.10
N GLU A 100 5.34 10.29 -1.14
CA GLU A 100 4.92 10.06 -2.53
C GLU A 100 4.49 8.60 -2.78
N THR A 101 5.04 7.67 -2.02
CA THR A 101 4.63 6.26 -2.07
C THR A 101 3.66 5.99 -0.94
N ALA A 102 2.45 5.54 -1.27
CA ALA A 102 1.40 5.13 -0.32
C ALA A 102 1.76 3.83 0.44
N MET A 103 2.93 3.82 1.08
CA MET A 103 3.35 2.75 1.97
C MET A 103 2.78 3.01 3.35
N GLY A 104 2.08 2.02 3.90
CA GLY A 104 1.57 2.08 5.27
C GLY A 104 2.72 2.11 6.28
N ILE A 105 2.49 2.79 7.41
CA ILE A 105 3.42 2.87 8.53
C ILE A 105 3.02 1.88 9.60
N GLN A 106 3.99 1.12 10.09
CA GLN A 106 3.75 0.17 11.17
C GLN A 106 3.64 0.91 12.52
N VAL A 107 2.59 0.62 13.29
CA VAL A 107 2.34 1.30 14.59
C VAL A 107 3.44 1.01 15.61
N SER A 108 4.12 -0.14 15.50
CA SER A 108 5.30 -0.45 16.33
C SER A 108 6.38 0.62 16.24
N LYS A 109 6.56 1.24 15.05
CA LYS A 109 7.54 2.30 14.84
C LYS A 109 7.07 3.65 15.39
N LEU A 110 5.76 3.89 15.39
CA LEU A 110 5.14 5.08 15.95
C LEU A 110 5.17 5.06 17.49
N LYS A 111 4.93 3.89 18.09
CA LYS A 111 4.96 3.68 19.55
C LYS A 111 6.34 3.94 20.18
N ASP A 112 7.40 3.94 19.39
CA ASP A 112 8.75 4.26 19.87
C ASP A 112 8.94 5.76 20.18
N GLY A 113 8.20 6.66 19.51
CA GLY A 113 8.31 8.11 19.69
C GLY A 113 7.11 8.78 20.36
N TRP A 114 5.98 8.07 20.49
CA TRP A 114 4.76 8.63 21.02
C TRP A 114 4.03 7.54 21.85
N ALA A 115 3.77 7.84 23.14
CA ALA A 115 3.21 6.87 24.09
C ALA A 115 1.70 6.64 23.86
N ASP A 116 0.96 7.69 23.54
CA ASP A 116 -0.51 7.69 23.38
C ASP A 116 -0.96 7.51 21.91
N VAL A 117 -0.12 6.86 21.10
CA VAL A 117 -0.37 6.63 19.67
C VAL A 117 -1.66 5.86 19.43
N ALA A 118 -1.96 4.85 20.25
CA ALA A 118 -3.13 3.99 20.04
C ALA A 118 -4.43 4.81 20.14
N ASP A 119 -4.57 5.58 21.22
CA ASP A 119 -5.76 6.41 21.46
C ASP A 119 -5.90 7.52 20.40
N ALA A 120 -4.79 8.09 19.95
CA ALA A 120 -4.82 9.11 18.91
C ALA A 120 -5.18 8.53 17.54
N ILE A 121 -4.66 7.34 17.19
CA ILE A 121 -5.04 6.62 15.98
C ILE A 121 -6.53 6.28 16.02
N ASP A 122 -7.04 5.78 17.14
CA ASP A 122 -8.44 5.40 17.27
C ASP A 122 -9.40 6.59 17.09
N LYS A 123 -9.02 7.78 17.57
CA LYS A 123 -9.75 9.03 17.31
C LYS A 123 -9.73 9.42 15.83
N LEU A 124 -8.56 9.36 15.19
CA LEU A 124 -8.41 9.70 13.77
C LEU A 124 -9.09 8.68 12.83
N GLU A 125 -9.16 7.41 13.25
CA GLU A 125 -9.92 6.36 12.57
C GLU A 125 -11.43 6.63 12.65
N ALA A 126 -11.92 7.07 13.82
CA ALA A 126 -13.32 7.50 13.99
C ALA A 126 -13.67 8.74 13.14
N GLU A 127 -12.70 9.61 12.88
CA GLU A 127 -12.82 10.76 11.97
C GLU A 127 -12.66 10.39 10.49
N HIS A 128 -12.38 9.12 10.14
CA HIS A 128 -12.08 8.66 8.77
C HIS A 128 -10.93 9.42 8.09
N ARG A 129 -9.97 9.90 8.88
CA ARG A 129 -8.74 10.54 8.38
C ARG A 129 -7.57 9.57 8.27
N LEU A 130 -7.66 8.44 8.98
CA LEU A 130 -6.69 7.36 8.94
C LEU A 130 -7.38 6.03 8.72
N LEU A 131 -6.81 5.21 7.84
CA LEU A 131 -7.20 3.83 7.66
C LEU A 131 -6.26 2.95 8.47
N VAL A 132 -6.82 2.09 9.31
CA VAL A 132 -6.05 1.24 10.22
C VAL A 132 -6.35 -0.22 9.93
N THR A 133 -5.29 -1.01 9.72
CA THR A 133 -5.42 -2.48 9.71
C THR A 133 -5.13 -3.00 11.11
N ARG A 134 -6.15 -3.53 11.78
CA ARG A 134 -6.03 -4.17 13.10
C ARG A 134 -5.80 -5.67 12.96
N ASN A 135 -5.04 -6.25 13.89
CA ASN A 135 -4.88 -7.71 13.95
C ASN A 135 -6.18 -8.36 14.45
N LYS A 136 -6.61 -9.47 13.83
CA LYS A 136 -7.88 -10.14 14.16
C LYS A 136 -7.95 -10.70 15.58
N LYS A 137 -6.79 -11.05 16.17
CA LYS A 137 -6.73 -11.69 17.50
C LYS A 137 -6.68 -10.67 18.63
N ASP A 138 -5.84 -9.66 18.49
CA ASP A 138 -5.53 -8.75 19.59
C ASP A 138 -6.17 -7.37 19.41
N HIS A 139 -6.85 -7.14 18.29
CA HIS A 139 -7.39 -5.83 17.88
C HIS A 139 -6.37 -4.68 17.86
N HIS A 140 -5.08 -4.99 17.98
CA HIS A 140 -4.02 -4.01 17.99
C HIS A 140 -3.84 -3.44 16.58
N PRO A 141 -3.70 -2.10 16.46
CA PRO A 141 -3.45 -1.47 15.18
C PRO A 141 -2.05 -1.87 14.69
N ARG A 142 -1.99 -2.48 13.50
CA ARG A 142 -0.75 -3.01 12.92
C ARG A 142 -0.12 -2.00 11.98
N MET A 143 -0.94 -1.46 11.08
CA MET A 143 -0.49 -0.59 9.99
C MET A 143 -1.49 0.55 9.80
N VAL A 144 -0.98 1.73 9.47
CA VAL A 144 -1.73 2.97 9.30
C VAL A 144 -1.49 3.53 7.90
N TRP A 145 -2.55 3.98 7.26
CA TRP A 145 -2.54 4.71 5.99
C TRP A 145 -3.35 5.98 6.11
N ILE A 146 -3.15 6.90 5.18
CA ILE A 146 -4.02 8.05 5.01
C ILE A 146 -5.39 7.60 4.49
N ASP A 147 -6.44 8.20 5.03
CA ASP A 147 -7.81 8.04 4.54
C ASP A 147 -8.41 9.42 4.23
N ASP A 148 -9.34 9.45 3.29
CA ASP A 148 -10.04 10.67 2.88
C ASP A 148 -11.51 10.59 3.33
N PRO A 149 -11.94 11.44 4.29
CA PRO A 149 -13.29 11.37 4.83
C PRO A 149 -14.36 11.73 3.79
N THR A 150 -13.99 12.43 2.72
CA THR A 150 -14.89 12.77 1.61
C THR A 150 -15.29 11.57 0.75
N LEU A 151 -14.48 10.51 0.77
CA LEU A 151 -14.74 9.27 0.05
C LEU A 151 -15.44 8.23 0.93
N HIS A 152 -15.68 8.55 2.20
CA HIS A 152 -16.39 7.65 3.10
C HIS A 152 -17.89 7.65 2.81
N ALA A 153 -18.40 6.52 2.32
CA ALA A 153 -19.82 6.27 2.16
C ALA A 153 -20.27 5.21 3.19
N PRO A 154 -21.05 5.59 4.22
CA PRO A 154 -21.60 4.61 5.15
C PRO A 154 -22.61 3.74 4.40
N LEU A 155 -22.30 2.45 4.30
CA LEU A 155 -23.15 1.45 3.67
C LEU A 155 -23.64 0.45 4.73
N ASP A 156 -24.95 0.25 4.77
CA ASP A 156 -25.57 -0.70 5.69
C ASP A 156 -25.08 -2.12 5.44
N GLN A 157 -25.10 -2.92 6.51
CA GLN A 157 -24.60 -4.29 6.46
C GLN A 157 -25.39 -5.17 5.49
N GLU A 158 -26.71 -4.94 5.38
CA GLU A 158 -27.58 -5.63 4.43
C GLU A 158 -27.13 -5.45 2.97
N PHE A 159 -26.71 -4.24 2.58
CA PHE A 159 -26.20 -3.97 1.23
C PHE A 159 -24.83 -4.63 0.99
N LYS A 160 -23.98 -4.68 2.02
CA LYS A 160 -22.69 -5.38 1.93
C LYS A 160 -22.90 -6.88 1.73
N ASP A 161 -23.85 -7.48 2.45
CA ASP A 161 -24.16 -8.89 2.34
C ASP A 161 -24.78 -9.23 0.98
N LEU A 162 -25.71 -8.39 0.50
CA LEU A 162 -26.28 -8.50 -0.85
C LEU A 162 -25.18 -8.44 -1.91
N TRP A 163 -24.25 -7.47 -1.80
CA TRP A 163 -23.15 -7.31 -2.74
C TRP A 163 -22.22 -8.54 -2.76
N ASN A 164 -21.88 -9.08 -1.60
CA ASN A 164 -21.02 -10.26 -1.47
C ASN A 164 -21.72 -11.55 -1.95
N GLN A 165 -23.05 -11.58 -1.92
CA GLN A 165 -23.83 -12.73 -2.38
C GLN A 165 -23.88 -12.84 -3.91
N ILE A 166 -23.70 -11.73 -4.64
CA ILE A 166 -23.72 -11.72 -6.10
C ILE A 166 -22.49 -12.50 -6.62
N PRO A 167 -22.68 -13.69 -7.23
CA PRO A 167 -21.56 -14.46 -7.74
C PRO A 167 -20.96 -13.73 -8.95
N LEU A 168 -19.65 -13.51 -8.93
CA LEU A 168 -18.92 -12.98 -10.08
C LEU A 168 -18.98 -14.01 -11.22
N PRO A 169 -19.54 -13.67 -12.40
CA PRO A 169 -19.58 -14.59 -13.53
C PRO A 169 -18.18 -14.83 -14.09
N SER A 170 -18.00 -15.92 -14.82
CA SER A 170 -16.78 -16.14 -15.60
C SER A 170 -16.54 -15.00 -16.58
N VAL A 171 -15.28 -14.67 -16.88
CA VAL A 171 -14.88 -13.58 -17.78
C VAL A 171 -15.58 -13.68 -19.15
N GLU A 172 -15.80 -14.89 -19.66
CA GLU A 172 -16.49 -15.09 -20.94
C GLU A 172 -17.99 -14.78 -20.86
N ASP A 173 -18.62 -15.07 -19.73
CA ASP A 173 -20.05 -14.87 -19.54
C ASP A 173 -20.35 -13.41 -19.20
N THR A 174 -19.47 -12.72 -18.45
CA THR A 174 -19.57 -11.26 -18.25
C THR A 174 -19.50 -10.52 -19.59
N ILE A 175 -18.61 -10.91 -20.51
CA ILE A 175 -18.53 -10.29 -21.85
C ILE A 175 -19.82 -10.53 -22.65
N LYS A 176 -20.38 -11.76 -22.62
CA LYS A 176 -21.65 -12.06 -23.32
C LYS A 176 -22.81 -11.25 -22.74
N GLU A 177 -22.90 -11.12 -21.42
CA GLU A 177 -23.95 -10.37 -20.74
C GLU A 177 -23.82 -8.86 -20.91
N LEU A 178 -22.60 -8.31 -20.83
CA LEU A 178 -22.34 -6.89 -21.10
C LEU A 178 -22.70 -6.51 -22.55
N ARG A 179 -22.36 -7.38 -23.52
CA ARG A 179 -22.78 -7.21 -24.92
C ARG A 179 -24.30 -7.29 -25.10
N LYS A 180 -24.99 -8.19 -24.38
CA LYS A 180 -26.46 -8.24 -24.36
C LYS A 180 -27.08 -6.97 -23.77
N MET A 181 -26.43 -6.36 -22.79
CA MET A 181 -26.84 -5.12 -22.12
C MET A 181 -26.39 -3.85 -22.87
N ASN A 182 -25.88 -3.96 -24.10
CA ASN A 182 -25.34 -2.85 -24.91
C ASN A 182 -24.23 -2.02 -24.24
N HIS A 183 -23.53 -2.58 -23.25
CA HIS A 183 -22.35 -1.98 -22.64
C HIS A 183 -21.08 -2.53 -23.28
N LYS A 184 -20.18 -1.65 -23.73
CA LYS A 184 -18.86 -2.05 -24.25
C LYS A 184 -17.99 -2.51 -23.08
N SER A 185 -17.62 -3.78 -23.06
CA SER A 185 -16.70 -4.32 -22.06
C SER A 185 -15.27 -3.81 -22.33
N THR A 186 -14.64 -3.18 -21.34
CA THR A 186 -13.26 -2.64 -21.42
C THR A 186 -12.17 -3.69 -21.69
N GLY A 187 -12.49 -4.98 -21.60
CA GLY A 187 -11.57 -6.10 -21.86
C GLY A 187 -11.73 -6.79 -23.22
N GLU A 188 -12.46 -6.19 -24.16
CA GLU A 188 -12.59 -6.76 -25.50
C GLU A 188 -11.23 -6.68 -26.21
N PRO A 189 -10.57 -7.80 -26.58
CA PRO A 189 -9.46 -7.71 -27.52
C PRO A 189 -10.03 -7.04 -28.76
N ALA A 190 -9.26 -6.11 -29.36
CA ALA A 190 -9.62 -5.40 -30.58
C ALA A 190 -9.76 -6.36 -31.77
N ARG A 191 -10.76 -7.24 -31.72
CA ARG A 191 -11.28 -7.94 -32.86
C ARG A 191 -12.22 -6.94 -33.47
N THR A 192 -11.64 -6.20 -34.41
CA THR A 192 -12.38 -5.51 -35.46
C THR A 192 -13.56 -6.39 -35.81
N ASP A 193 -14.77 -5.83 -35.69
CA ASP A 193 -15.96 -6.42 -36.25
C ASP A 193 -15.71 -6.61 -37.74
N LEU A 194 -15.15 -7.76 -38.10
CA LEU A 194 -15.29 -8.35 -39.40
C LEU A 194 -16.75 -8.78 -39.44
N THR A 195 -17.60 -7.76 -39.64
CA THR A 195 -18.91 -7.85 -40.25
C THR A 195 -18.98 -9.15 -41.01
N ALA A 196 -19.74 -10.10 -40.45
CA ALA A 196 -19.99 -11.37 -41.09
C ALA A 196 -20.48 -11.03 -42.50
N LYS A 197 -19.60 -11.18 -43.50
CA LYS A 197 -19.91 -10.87 -44.89
C LYS A 197 -21.21 -11.63 -45.17
N PRO A 198 -22.30 -10.94 -45.59
CA PRO A 198 -23.53 -11.64 -45.91
C PRO A 198 -23.15 -12.72 -46.90
N LYS A 199 -23.47 -13.96 -46.54
CA LYS A 199 -23.18 -15.16 -47.32
C LYS A 199 -23.74 -14.86 -48.70
N LYS A 200 -22.88 -14.53 -49.67
CA LYS A 200 -23.30 -14.23 -51.04
C LYS A 200 -24.10 -15.44 -51.49
N GLU A 201 -25.42 -15.29 -51.58
CA GLU A 201 -26.24 -16.27 -52.25
C GLU A 201 -25.60 -16.48 -53.61
N LYS A 202 -25.10 -17.68 -53.86
CA LYS A 202 -24.61 -18.05 -55.17
C LYS A 202 -25.80 -17.86 -56.10
N ARG A 203 -25.79 -16.78 -56.89
CA ARG A 203 -26.74 -16.55 -57.98
C ARG A 203 -26.84 -17.87 -58.72
N LYS A 204 -28.00 -18.54 -58.65
CA LYS A 204 -28.27 -19.75 -59.42
C LYS A 204 -27.98 -19.39 -60.87
N VAL A 205 -26.91 -19.96 -61.42
CA VAL A 205 -26.61 -19.88 -62.85
C VAL A 205 -27.87 -20.39 -63.54
N ARG A 206 -28.60 -19.50 -64.23
CA ARG A 206 -29.74 -19.91 -65.06
C ARG A 206 -29.16 -20.87 -66.08
N ARG A 207 -29.44 -22.18 -65.90
CA ARG A 207 -29.10 -23.21 -66.89
C ARG A 207 -29.68 -22.75 -68.21
N GLY A 208 -28.82 -22.68 -69.23
CA GLY A 208 -29.08 -22.00 -70.49
C GLY A 208 -30.45 -22.32 -71.08
N GLN A 209 -31.19 -21.27 -71.44
CA GLN A 209 -32.29 -21.40 -72.38
C GLN A 209 -31.68 -21.93 -73.69
N LYS A 210 -32.23 -23.02 -74.22
CA LYS A 210 -31.82 -23.57 -75.52
C LYS A 210 -32.02 -22.50 -76.58
N ILE A 211 -30.92 -21.94 -77.09
CA ILE A 211 -30.93 -21.05 -78.24
C ILE A 211 -31.07 -21.95 -79.46
N THR A 212 -32.28 -21.99 -80.05
CA THR A 212 -32.58 -22.83 -81.23
C THR A 212 -32.23 -22.16 -82.56
N ASN A 213 -31.80 -20.89 -82.55
CA ASN A 213 -31.47 -20.12 -83.76
C ASN A 213 -29.99 -19.72 -83.82
N VAL A 214 -29.09 -20.70 -83.84
CA VAL A 214 -27.63 -20.49 -83.91
C VAL A 214 -27.19 -19.83 -85.23
N HIS A 215 -27.88 -20.06 -86.34
CA HIS A 215 -27.48 -19.51 -87.65
C HIS A 215 -27.63 -17.99 -87.78
N MET A 216 -28.38 -17.34 -86.89
CA MET A 216 -28.62 -15.88 -86.94
C MET A 216 -27.64 -15.08 -86.07
N GLN A 217 -26.75 -15.73 -85.30
CA GLN A 217 -25.85 -15.05 -84.37
C GLN A 217 -24.87 -14.08 -85.06
N GLY A 218 -24.53 -14.30 -86.33
CA GLY A 218 -23.66 -13.39 -87.09
C GLY A 218 -24.35 -12.16 -87.68
N LEU A 219 -25.68 -12.08 -87.63
CA LEU A 219 -26.47 -10.99 -88.22
C LEU A 219 -26.88 -9.92 -87.19
N PHE A 220 -26.83 -10.23 -85.90
CA PHE A 220 -27.20 -9.31 -84.85
C PHE A 220 -25.96 -8.63 -84.27
N ARG A 221 -25.99 -7.30 -84.15
CA ARG A 221 -25.00 -6.55 -83.38
C ARG A 221 -25.33 -6.70 -81.88
N ASP A 222 -24.39 -7.24 -81.12
CA ASP A 222 -24.53 -7.41 -79.68
C ASP A 222 -24.47 -6.05 -78.97
N TYR A 223 -25.59 -5.65 -78.34
CA TYR A 223 -25.69 -4.44 -77.52
C TYR A 223 -25.79 -4.76 -76.02
N SER A 224 -25.40 -5.98 -75.61
CA SER A 224 -25.42 -6.43 -74.21
C SER A 224 -24.56 -5.57 -73.26
N GLU A 225 -23.62 -4.78 -73.79
CA GLU A 225 -22.80 -3.86 -73.02
C GLU A 225 -23.46 -2.48 -72.80
N LYS A 226 -24.53 -2.14 -73.53
CA LYS A 226 -25.26 -0.89 -73.33
C LYS A 226 -26.31 -1.06 -72.23
N LYS A 227 -25.95 -0.68 -71.00
CA LYS A 227 -26.94 -0.48 -69.93
C LYS A 227 -27.88 0.66 -70.35
N PRO A 228 -29.21 0.52 -70.25
CA PRO A 228 -30.11 1.64 -70.43
C PRO A 228 -29.85 2.68 -69.33
N GLU A 229 -29.53 3.92 -69.71
CA GLU A 229 -29.55 5.04 -68.78
C GLU A 229 -31.00 5.32 -68.41
N ILE A 230 -31.45 4.74 -67.30
CA ILE A 230 -32.71 5.10 -66.68
C ILE A 230 -32.46 6.42 -65.93
N LYS A 231 -32.75 7.55 -66.58
CA LYS A 231 -32.88 8.83 -65.87
C LYS A 231 -34.23 8.85 -65.15
N LYS A 232 -34.13 8.73 -63.82
CA LYS A 232 -35.09 9.03 -62.74
C LYS A 232 -36.56 8.70 -62.97
#